data_AF-A0A7X7P3U1-F1
#
_entry.id   AF-A0A7X7P3U1-F1
#
_cell.length_a   1.000
_cell.length_b   1.000
_cell.length_c   1.000
_cell.angle_alpha   90.00
_cell.angle_beta   90.00
_cell.angle_gamma   90.00
#
_symmetry.space_group_name_H-M   'P 1'
#
loop_
_entity.id
_entity.type
_entity.pdbx_description
1 polymer ?
#
loop_
_entity_poly.entity_id
_entity_poly.type
_entity_poly.pdbx_seq_one_letter_code
_entity_poly.pdbx_strand_id
1 'polypeptide(L)'
;MPRPPPVVRRNGFTFVELLLAMALGALAAAILAVLIHGLMTAGDIQSDRLHGPVAARSALRTLSREAACAFAPPVQNLTPMELTTSTEPGKPEVRLAFYAPAPDAVLPGGYDILRVAYEVHRSGDGRKELRRLDAPCSGPLTNAPSTNILLQGRFTLAIEALENETPHAEWPPPDQSPPALPPSLHLALTWNKEPPFETETLVQAATGIRSPLERETPAEPPPGEPAE
;
A
#
# COMPACT_ATOMS: atom_id res chain seq x y z
N MET A 1 -40.57 -61.35 -61.97
CA MET A 1 -39.56 -61.59 -60.91
C MET A 1 -39.07 -60.25 -60.40
N PRO A 2 -39.16 -59.94 -59.10
CA PRO A 2 -38.74 -58.65 -58.56
C PRO A 2 -37.22 -58.59 -58.38
N ARG A 3 -36.59 -57.46 -58.74
CA ARG A 3 -35.17 -57.19 -58.53
C ARG A 3 -34.90 -57.06 -57.02
N PRO A 4 -33.82 -57.67 -56.48
CA PRO A 4 -33.45 -57.45 -55.09
C PRO A 4 -33.06 -55.98 -54.87
N PRO A 5 -33.40 -55.40 -53.71
CA PRO A 5 -33.06 -54.01 -53.40
C PRO A 5 -31.54 -53.84 -53.27
N PRO A 6 -30.99 -52.66 -53.58
CA PRO A 6 -29.57 -52.39 -53.43
C PRO A 6 -29.17 -52.44 -51.95
N VAL A 7 -28.17 -53.25 -51.63
CA VAL A 7 -27.54 -53.28 -50.30
C VAL A 7 -26.78 -51.98 -50.11
N VAL A 8 -27.31 -51.08 -49.28
CA VAL A 8 -26.60 -49.87 -48.85
C VAL A 8 -25.43 -50.32 -47.99
N ARG A 9 -24.21 -50.30 -48.56
CA ARG A 9 -22.98 -50.53 -47.79
C ARG A 9 -22.83 -49.38 -46.79
N ARG A 10 -23.00 -49.66 -45.50
CA ARG A 10 -22.51 -48.78 -44.44
C ARG A 10 -20.98 -48.88 -44.47
N ASN A 11 -20.32 -47.86 -45.00
CA ASN A 11 -18.86 -47.76 -44.90
C ASN A 11 -18.52 -47.56 -43.41
N GLY A 12 -18.00 -48.62 -42.77
CA GLY A 12 -17.45 -48.53 -41.42
C GLY A 12 -16.11 -47.79 -41.44
N PHE A 13 -15.79 -47.13 -40.33
CA PHE A 13 -14.50 -46.47 -40.13
C PHE A 13 -13.37 -47.50 -40.23
N THR A 14 -12.38 -47.22 -41.07
CA THR A 14 -11.18 -48.07 -41.18
C THR A 14 -10.25 -47.83 -39.98
N PHE A 15 -9.46 -48.83 -39.60
CA PHE A 15 -8.49 -48.70 -38.49
C PHE A 15 -7.50 -47.52 -38.70
N VAL A 16 -7.14 -47.25 -39.95
CA VAL A 16 -6.29 -46.12 -40.33
C VAL A 16 -6.99 -44.78 -40.07
N GLU A 17 -8.28 -44.65 -40.39
CA GLU A 17 -9.05 -43.43 -40.08
C GLU A 17 -9.21 -43.23 -38.57
N LEU A 18 -9.35 -44.30 -37.79
CA LEU A 18 -9.41 -44.22 -36.32
C LEU A 18 -8.08 -43.72 -35.75
N LEU A 19 -6.95 -44.27 -36.22
CA LEU A 19 -5.61 -43.82 -35.83
C LEU A 19 -5.37 -42.36 -36.22
N LEU A 20 -5.81 -41.95 -37.41
CA LEU A 20 -5.70 -40.58 -37.89
C LEU A 20 -6.55 -39.63 -37.04
N ALA A 21 -7.79 -40.01 -36.72
CA ALA A 21 -8.67 -39.22 -35.86
C ALA A 21 -8.09 -39.06 -34.45
N MET A 22 -7.50 -40.12 -33.88
CA MET A 22 -6.79 -40.06 -32.61
C MET A 22 -5.56 -39.15 -32.67
N ALA A 23 -4.75 -39.24 -33.72
CA ALA A 23 -3.57 -38.40 -33.90
C ALA A 23 -3.94 -36.91 -34.02
N LEU A 24 -4.99 -36.60 -34.81
CA LEU A 24 -5.55 -35.25 -34.92
C LEU A 24 -6.11 -34.76 -33.59
N GLY A 25 -6.83 -35.60 -32.84
CA GLY A 25 -7.35 -35.27 -31.53
C GLY A 25 -6.23 -34.98 -30.52
N ALA A 26 -5.18 -35.81 -30.49
CA ALA A 26 -4.01 -35.60 -29.64
C ALA A 26 -3.25 -34.31 -30.01
N LEU A 27 -3.10 -34.03 -31.31
CA LEU A 27 -2.48 -32.80 -31.79
C LEU A 27 -3.29 -31.56 -31.37
N ALA A 28 -4.61 -31.59 -31.55
CA ALA A 28 -5.49 -30.49 -31.13
C ALA A 28 -5.43 -30.26 -29.62
N ALA A 29 -5.45 -31.34 -28.83
CA ALA A 29 -5.31 -31.26 -27.37
C ALA A 29 -3.95 -30.71 -26.95
N ALA A 30 -2.86 -31.10 -27.61
CA ALA A 30 -1.52 -30.59 -27.35
C ALA A 30 -1.42 -29.09 -27.66
N ILE A 31 -1.97 -28.64 -28.79
CA ILE A 31 -2.02 -27.22 -29.15
C ILE A 31 -2.81 -26.44 -28.09
N LEU A 32 -3.98 -26.94 -27.68
CA LEU A 32 -4.79 -26.30 -26.65
C LEU A 32 -4.06 -26.21 -25.31
N ALA A 33 -3.36 -27.28 -24.91
CA ALA A 33 -2.59 -27.30 -23.67
C ALA A 33 -1.45 -26.27 -23.70
N VAL A 34 -0.72 -26.16 -24.81
CA VAL A 34 0.33 -25.14 -24.99
C VAL A 34 -0.24 -23.73 -24.94
N LEU A 35 -1.40 -23.49 -25.56
CA LEU A 35 -2.05 -22.18 -25.53
C LEU A 35 -2.52 -21.80 -24.12
N ILE A 36 -3.13 -22.73 -23.38
CA ILE A 36 -3.56 -22.51 -21.99
C ILE A 36 -2.33 -22.23 -21.12
N HIS A 37 -1.26 -23.01 -21.26
CA HIS A 37 -0.03 -22.80 -20.50
C HIS A 37 0.62 -21.45 -20.83
N GLY A 38 0.66 -21.07 -22.12
CA GLY A 38 1.16 -19.77 -22.56
C GLY A 38 0.34 -18.60 -22.01
N LEU A 39 -0.99 -18.74 -21.95
CA LEU A 39 -1.87 -17.72 -21.38
C LEU A 39 -1.67 -17.56 -19.87
N MET A 40 -1.58 -18.68 -19.14
CA MET A 40 -1.35 -18.65 -17.69
C MET A 40 0.02 -18.04 -17.36
N THR A 41 1.08 -18.48 -18.04
CA THR A 41 2.43 -17.93 -17.81
C THR A 41 2.55 -16.46 -18.19
N ALA A 42 1.90 -16.02 -19.27
CA ALA A 42 1.85 -14.60 -19.62
C ALA A 42 1.08 -13.79 -18.55
N GLY A 43 0.00 -14.34 -18.01
CA GLY A 43 -0.76 -13.74 -16.91
C GLY A 43 0.09 -13.61 -15.63
N ASP A 44 0.84 -14.65 -15.27
CA ASP A 44 1.74 -14.63 -14.11
C ASP A 44 2.82 -13.56 -14.26
N ILE A 45 3.45 -13.46 -15.44
CA ILE A 45 4.47 -12.45 -15.72
C ILE A 45 3.89 -11.02 -15.66
N GLN A 46 2.66 -10.81 -16.12
CA GLN A 46 2.00 -9.51 -16.03
C GLN A 46 1.61 -9.16 -14.60
N SER A 47 1.09 -10.13 -13.84
CA SER A 47 0.77 -9.98 -12.42
C SER A 47 2.04 -9.64 -11.62
N ASP A 48 3.16 -10.33 -11.87
CA ASP A 48 4.44 -10.04 -11.21
C ASP A 48 5.00 -8.67 -11.59
N ARG A 49 4.73 -8.16 -12.80
CA ARG A 49 5.12 -6.78 -13.15
C ARG A 49 4.26 -5.73 -12.42
N LEU A 50 2.98 -6.02 -12.22
CA LEU A 50 2.03 -5.10 -11.60
C LEU A 50 2.08 -5.13 -10.07
N HIS A 51 2.41 -6.28 -9.49
CA HIS A 51 2.36 -6.51 -8.04
C HIS A 51 3.69 -6.95 -7.44
N GLY A 52 4.74 -7.15 -8.24
CA GLY A 52 6.04 -7.64 -7.79
C GLY A 52 7.00 -6.55 -7.30
N PRO A 53 8.31 -6.72 -7.50
CA PRO A 53 9.34 -5.90 -6.84
C PRO A 53 9.27 -4.42 -7.20
N VAL A 54 8.78 -4.08 -8.40
CA VAL A 54 8.58 -2.68 -8.81
C VAL A 54 7.46 -2.02 -8.00
N ALA A 55 6.33 -2.71 -7.81
CA ALA A 55 5.25 -2.23 -6.97
C ALA A 55 5.68 -2.12 -5.51
N ALA A 56 6.43 -3.10 -5.01
CA ALA A 56 7.00 -3.10 -3.68
C ALA A 56 7.90 -1.87 -3.44
N ARG A 57 8.82 -1.59 -4.38
CA ARG A 57 9.68 -0.41 -4.33
C ARG A 57 8.90 0.90 -4.46
N SER A 58 7.85 0.92 -5.28
CA SER A 58 6.96 2.08 -5.41
C SER A 58 6.23 2.36 -4.09
N ALA A 59 5.67 1.33 -3.46
CA ALA A 59 4.96 1.46 -2.19
C ALA A 59 5.88 1.96 -1.07
N LEU A 60 7.11 1.43 -0.98
CA LEU A 60 8.12 1.88 -0.03
C LEU A 60 8.51 3.35 -0.26
N ARG A 61 8.67 3.77 -1.52
CA ARG A 61 8.97 5.17 -1.88
C ARG A 61 7.83 6.12 -1.54
N THR A 62 6.57 5.72 -1.76
CA THR A 62 5.40 6.51 -1.38
C THR A 62 5.36 6.70 0.13
N LEU A 63 5.52 5.62 0.90
CA LEU A 63 5.56 5.67 2.36
C LEU A 63 6.69 6.58 2.85
N SER A 64 7.90 6.42 2.32
CA SER A 64 9.06 7.26 2.65
C SER A 64 8.80 8.75 2.37
N ARG A 65 8.25 9.09 1.20
CA ARG A 65 7.96 10.49 0.85
C ARG A 65 6.93 11.13 1.77
N GLU A 66 5.87 10.41 2.10
CA GLU A 66 4.84 10.94 2.99
C GLU A 66 5.34 11.05 4.43
N ALA A 67 6.09 10.07 4.91
CA ALA A 67 6.68 10.10 6.24
C ALA A 67 7.72 11.22 6.39
N ALA A 68 8.45 11.57 5.33
CA ALA A 68 9.36 12.72 5.33
C ALA A 68 8.62 14.06 5.55
N CYS A 69 7.34 14.12 5.18
CA CYS A 69 6.47 15.28 5.37
C CYS A 69 5.67 15.22 6.69
N ALA A 70 5.96 14.26 7.57
CA ALA A 70 5.27 14.18 8.86
C ALA A 70 5.60 15.40 9.73
N PHE A 71 4.61 15.96 10.40
CA PHE A 71 4.79 17.12 11.26
C PHE A 71 4.08 16.93 12.61
N ALA A 72 4.53 17.69 13.62
CA ALA A 72 3.91 17.70 14.94
C ALA A 72 2.78 18.74 14.98
N PRO A 73 1.52 18.33 15.13
CA PRO A 73 0.41 19.29 15.21
C PRO A 73 0.53 20.16 16.47
N PRO A 74 0.15 21.45 16.41
CA PRO A 74 0.27 22.38 17.55
C PRO A 74 -0.75 22.14 18.67
N VAL A 75 -1.42 20.98 18.68
CA VAL A 75 -2.48 20.64 19.64
C VAL A 75 -1.86 19.86 20.80
N GLN A 76 -2.14 20.32 22.03
CA GLN A 76 -1.69 19.63 23.24
C GLN A 76 -2.37 18.25 23.35
N ASN A 77 -1.61 17.23 23.75
CA ASN A 77 -2.04 15.83 23.94
C ASN A 77 -2.34 15.03 22.66
N LEU A 78 -1.91 15.48 21.48
CA LEU A 78 -1.88 14.63 20.29
C LEU A 78 -0.49 14.02 20.11
N THR A 79 -0.46 12.69 19.89
CA THR A 79 0.76 11.98 19.50
C THR A 79 1.08 12.31 18.04
N PRO A 80 2.24 12.93 17.73
CA PRO A 80 2.58 13.34 16.36
C PRO A 80 2.69 12.18 15.37
N MET A 81 3.25 11.06 15.84
CA MET A 81 3.44 9.84 15.07
C MET A 81 3.30 8.63 15.99
N GLU A 82 2.62 7.60 15.50
CA GLU A 82 2.42 6.32 16.17
C GLU A 82 2.98 5.21 15.27
N LEU A 83 3.90 4.42 15.80
CA LEU A 83 4.36 3.18 15.20
C LEU A 83 4.03 2.04 16.15
N THR A 84 3.34 1.02 15.65
CA THR A 84 2.98 -0.16 16.43
C THR A 84 3.15 -1.41 15.59
N THR A 85 3.54 -2.50 16.23
CA THR A 85 3.57 -3.83 15.63
C THR A 85 2.67 -4.77 16.42
N SER A 86 2.01 -5.70 15.75
CA SER A 86 1.12 -6.66 16.41
C SER A 86 1.15 -8.02 15.75
N THR A 87 1.03 -9.06 16.55
CA THR A 87 0.83 -10.43 16.07
C THR A 87 -0.59 -10.92 16.28
N GLU A 88 -1.46 -10.09 16.87
CA GLU A 88 -2.83 -10.45 17.22
C GLU A 88 -3.72 -10.58 15.96
N PRO A 89 -4.60 -11.60 15.91
CA PRO A 89 -5.57 -11.74 14.82
C PRO A 89 -6.50 -10.52 14.73
N GLY A 90 -6.73 -10.03 13.52
CA GLY A 90 -7.63 -8.89 13.27
C GLY A 90 -7.01 -7.52 13.51
N LYS A 91 -5.79 -7.43 14.05
CA LYS A 91 -5.00 -6.20 14.11
C LYS A 91 -4.01 -6.13 12.93
N PRO A 92 -3.64 -4.91 12.48
CA PRO A 92 -2.57 -4.75 11.51
C PRO A 92 -1.24 -5.25 12.10
N GLU A 93 -0.44 -5.93 11.27
CA GLU A 93 0.86 -6.47 11.66
C GLU A 93 1.87 -5.34 11.95
N VAL A 94 1.82 -4.29 11.14
CA VAL A 94 2.54 -3.04 11.31
C VAL A 94 1.57 -1.91 11.03
N ARG A 95 1.54 -0.92 11.91
CA ARG A 95 0.77 0.31 11.74
C ARG A 95 1.65 1.52 12.03
N LEU A 96 1.85 2.36 11.02
CA LEU A 96 2.50 3.68 11.11
C LEU A 96 1.45 4.75 10.82
N ALA A 97 1.18 5.64 11.77
CA ALA A 97 0.25 6.75 11.59
C ALA A 97 0.90 8.08 11.95
N PHE A 98 0.64 9.13 11.17
CA PHE A 98 1.19 10.47 11.37
C PHE A 98 0.32 11.54 10.70
N TYR A 99 0.64 12.80 10.94
CA TYR A 99 0.00 13.95 10.30
C TYR A 99 0.88 14.48 9.17
N ALA A 100 0.28 14.74 8.00
CA ALA A 100 0.97 15.26 6.83
C ALA A 100 0.14 16.37 6.16
N PRO A 101 0.78 17.31 5.44
CA PRO A 101 0.07 18.31 4.66
C PRO A 101 -0.79 17.66 3.57
N ALA A 102 -1.99 18.18 3.35
CA ALA A 102 -2.85 17.75 2.24
C ALA A 102 -2.26 18.27 0.91
N PRO A 103 -2.15 17.42 -0.13
CA PRO A 103 -1.63 17.85 -1.43
C PRO A 103 -2.56 18.82 -2.17
N ASP A 104 -3.88 18.75 -1.91
CA ASP A 104 -4.90 19.64 -2.45
C ASP A 104 -5.76 20.20 -1.31
N ALA A 105 -6.14 21.48 -1.40
CA ALA A 105 -7.06 22.10 -0.44
C ALA A 105 -8.41 21.38 -0.48
N VAL A 106 -8.66 20.52 0.51
CA VAL A 106 -9.79 19.55 0.48
C VAL A 106 -11.14 20.27 0.49
N LEU A 107 -11.22 21.48 1.07
CA LEU A 107 -12.37 22.40 1.00
C LEU A 107 -11.94 23.84 1.38
N PRO A 108 -12.64 24.88 0.88
CA PRO A 108 -12.46 26.24 1.38
C PRO A 108 -12.73 26.31 2.90
N GLY A 109 -11.72 26.69 3.68
CA GLY A 109 -11.81 26.89 5.13
C GLY A 109 -11.48 25.67 6.01
N GLY A 110 -11.02 24.56 5.43
CA GLY A 110 -10.41 23.46 6.19
C GLY A 110 -8.92 23.72 6.47
N TYR A 111 -8.35 23.03 7.46
CA TYR A 111 -6.90 22.88 7.56
C TYR A 111 -6.41 21.91 6.47
N ASP A 112 -5.34 22.27 5.78
CA ASP A 112 -4.69 21.45 4.75
C ASP A 112 -3.83 20.35 5.42
N ILE A 113 -4.45 19.55 6.30
CA ILE A 113 -3.81 18.50 7.08
C ILE A 113 -4.62 17.22 6.98
N LEU A 114 -3.92 16.12 6.69
CA LEU A 114 -4.43 14.76 6.69
C LEU A 114 -3.79 13.97 7.84
N ARG A 115 -4.59 13.11 8.48
CA ARG A 115 -4.06 11.99 9.23
C ARG A 115 -3.88 10.83 8.27
N VAL A 116 -2.64 10.40 8.08
CA VAL A 116 -2.28 9.26 7.23
C VAL A 116 -1.93 8.08 8.11
N ALA A 117 -2.36 6.88 7.71
CA ALA A 117 -1.96 5.63 8.34
C ALA A 117 -1.59 4.59 7.28
N TYR A 118 -0.45 3.94 7.46
CA TYR A 118 -0.03 2.78 6.70
C TYR A 118 -0.23 1.53 7.55
N GLU A 119 -0.99 0.57 7.03
CA GLU A 119 -1.35 -0.64 7.76
C GLU A 119 -1.06 -1.88 6.92
N VAL A 120 -0.37 -2.85 7.52
CA VAL A 120 -0.16 -4.17 6.92
C VAL A 120 -1.21 -5.13 7.43
N HIS A 121 -2.15 -5.51 6.58
CA HIS A 121 -3.19 -6.49 6.90
C HIS A 121 -2.84 -7.86 6.33
N ARG A 122 -3.12 -8.91 7.10
CA ARG A 122 -3.05 -10.29 6.58
C ARG A 122 -4.32 -10.56 5.76
N SER A 123 -4.11 -10.86 4.49
CA SER A 123 -5.12 -11.44 3.61
C SER A 123 -5.09 -12.97 3.77
N GLY A 124 -6.17 -13.64 3.39
CA GLY A 124 -6.21 -15.11 3.32
C GLY A 124 -5.03 -15.69 2.52
N ASP A 125 -4.74 -16.98 2.72
CA ASP A 125 -3.68 -17.73 2.02
C ASP A 125 -2.24 -17.23 2.25
N GLY A 126 -2.00 -16.58 3.40
CA GLY A 126 -0.68 -16.06 3.80
C GLY A 126 -0.22 -14.85 2.98
N ARG A 127 -1.14 -14.20 2.26
CA ARG A 127 -0.88 -12.94 1.55
C ARG A 127 -1.06 -11.78 2.53
N LYS A 128 -0.46 -10.64 2.20
CA LYS A 128 -0.58 -9.39 2.94
C LYS A 128 -1.00 -8.27 2.00
N GLU A 129 -1.59 -7.24 2.59
CA GLU A 129 -1.98 -5.99 1.93
C GLU A 129 -1.38 -4.82 2.70
N LEU A 130 -0.61 -3.99 2.01
CA LEU A 130 -0.19 -2.69 2.51
C LEU A 130 -1.26 -1.68 2.11
N ARG A 131 -1.98 -1.17 3.10
CA ARG A 131 -3.06 -0.19 2.93
C ARG A 131 -2.57 1.17 3.39
N ARG A 132 -2.85 2.20 2.60
CA ARG A 132 -2.76 3.61 2.99
C ARG A 132 -4.17 4.09 3.30
N LEU A 133 -4.39 4.51 4.53
CA LEU A 133 -5.59 5.18 4.96
C LEU A 133 -5.30 6.66 5.14
N ASP A 134 -6.23 7.51 4.71
CA ASP A 134 -6.12 8.94 4.95
C ASP A 134 -7.48 9.54 5.28
N ALA A 135 -7.48 10.49 6.21
CA ALA A 135 -8.66 11.25 6.58
C ALA A 135 -8.26 12.71 6.85
N PRO A 136 -9.05 13.70 6.38
CA PRO A 136 -8.78 15.08 6.72
C PRO A 136 -8.98 15.31 8.21
N CYS A 137 -8.15 16.17 8.81
CA CYS A 137 -8.26 16.51 10.23
C CYS A 137 -9.36 17.53 10.53
N SER A 138 -9.99 18.10 9.50
CA SER A 138 -11.09 19.05 9.64
C SER A 138 -12.13 18.89 8.51
N GLY A 139 -13.34 19.40 8.74
CA GLY A 139 -14.43 19.34 7.77
C GLY A 139 -15.33 18.10 7.87
N PRO A 140 -16.28 17.93 6.92
CA PRO A 140 -17.33 16.91 6.99
C PRO A 140 -16.83 15.47 6.73
N LEU A 141 -15.61 15.31 6.21
CA LEU A 141 -15.01 14.02 5.84
C LEU A 141 -14.06 13.47 6.92
N THR A 142 -13.95 14.10 8.08
CA THR A 142 -13.08 13.69 9.19
C THR A 142 -13.29 12.25 9.66
N ASN A 143 -14.51 11.75 9.55
CA ASN A 143 -14.89 10.39 9.98
C ASN A 143 -15.01 9.39 8.83
N ALA A 144 -14.59 9.77 7.62
CA ALA A 144 -14.71 8.94 6.41
C ALA A 144 -13.33 8.71 5.78
N PRO A 145 -12.48 7.83 6.38
CA PRO A 145 -11.15 7.58 5.84
C PRO A 145 -11.21 6.93 4.46
N SER A 146 -10.46 7.46 3.50
CA SER A 146 -10.19 6.77 2.23
C SER A 146 -9.17 5.66 2.47
N THR A 147 -9.36 4.51 1.81
CA THR A 147 -8.44 3.37 1.88
C THR A 147 -7.92 3.04 0.49
N ASN A 148 -6.60 3.08 0.32
CA ASN A 148 -5.90 2.73 -0.91
C ASN A 148 -4.98 1.54 -0.67
N ILE A 149 -5.11 0.48 -1.47
CA ILE A 149 -4.21 -0.67 -1.42
C ILE A 149 -2.97 -0.34 -2.27
N LEU A 150 -1.81 -0.24 -1.64
CA LEU A 150 -0.54 0.10 -2.30
C LEU A 150 0.23 -1.12 -2.79
N LEU A 151 0.13 -2.24 -2.06
CA LEU A 151 0.81 -3.48 -2.39
C LEU A 151 0.01 -4.67 -1.87
N GLN A 152 -0.10 -5.72 -2.67
CA GLN A 152 -0.70 -6.99 -2.27
C GLN A 152 0.19 -8.15 -2.70
N GLY A 153 0.45 -9.09 -1.79
CA GLY A 153 1.32 -10.23 -2.11
C GLY A 153 1.95 -10.86 -0.88
N ARG A 154 3.04 -11.60 -1.07
CA ARG A 154 3.82 -12.16 0.02
C ARG A 154 5.04 -11.28 0.28
N PHE A 155 4.90 -10.40 1.25
CA PHE A 155 5.97 -9.49 1.63
C PHE A 155 6.10 -9.38 3.16
N THR A 156 7.22 -8.83 3.58
CA THR A 156 7.47 -8.40 4.96
C THR A 156 7.83 -6.93 4.92
N LEU A 157 7.18 -6.14 5.77
CA LEU A 157 7.51 -4.73 5.97
C LEU A 157 8.01 -4.59 7.42
N ALA A 158 9.18 -4.01 7.59
CA ALA A 158 9.72 -3.60 8.86
C ALA A 158 9.88 -2.07 8.84
N ILE A 159 9.42 -1.44 9.91
CA ILE A 159 9.55 0.00 10.14
C ILE A 159 10.17 0.15 11.52
N GLU A 160 11.25 0.90 11.59
CA GLU A 160 11.97 1.20 12.83
C GLU A 160 12.12 2.72 12.93
N ALA A 161 11.69 3.29 14.04
CA ALA A 161 11.99 4.67 14.38
C ALA A 161 13.41 4.75 14.97
N LEU A 162 14.23 5.66 14.45
CA LEU A 162 15.61 5.82 14.89
C LEU A 162 15.73 7.05 15.80
N GLU A 163 16.16 6.84 17.03
CA GLU A 163 16.53 7.90 17.97
C GLU A 163 17.97 7.68 18.42
N ASN A 164 18.88 8.60 18.06
CA ASN A 164 20.31 8.49 18.38
C ASN A 164 20.92 7.12 17.98
N GLU A 165 20.68 6.68 16.73
CA GLU A 165 21.11 5.37 16.21
C GLU A 165 20.48 4.14 16.91
N THR A 166 19.52 4.34 17.82
CA THR A 166 18.80 3.25 18.48
C THR A 166 17.51 2.97 17.72
N PRO A 167 17.30 1.74 17.21
CA PRO A 167 16.08 1.37 16.53
C PRO A 167 14.96 1.01 17.50
N HIS A 168 13.77 1.56 17.25
CA HIS A 168 12.55 1.31 18.00
C HIS A 168 11.47 0.76 17.06
N ALA A 169 10.97 -0.44 17.33
CA ALA A 169 9.86 -1.05 16.59
C ALA A 169 8.48 -0.49 16.99
N GLU A 170 8.43 0.28 18.08
CA GLU A 170 7.23 0.96 18.57
C GLU A 170 7.59 2.42 18.85
N TRP A 171 6.68 3.34 18.52
CA TRP A 171 6.86 4.77 18.70
C TRP A 171 5.54 5.45 19.10
N PRO A 172 5.55 6.42 20.02
CA PRO A 172 6.67 6.82 20.87
C PRO A 172 7.07 5.68 21.84
N PRO A 173 8.33 5.63 22.31
CA PRO A 173 8.71 4.74 23.39
C PRO A 173 7.85 5.02 24.64
N PRO A 174 7.52 3.99 25.45
CA PRO A 174 6.60 4.15 26.59
C PRO A 174 7.09 5.16 27.65
N ASP A 175 8.41 5.38 27.73
CA ASP A 175 9.03 6.30 28.69
C ASP A 175 9.11 7.75 28.16
N GLN A 176 8.73 7.99 26.90
CA GLN A 176 8.86 9.30 26.26
C GLN A 176 7.61 10.16 26.49
N SER A 177 7.74 11.19 27.32
CA SER A 177 6.73 12.21 27.54
C SER A 177 7.38 13.60 27.56
N PRO A 178 6.94 14.57 26.71
CA PRO A 178 5.84 14.48 25.75
C PRO A 178 6.19 13.64 24.50
N PRO A 179 5.20 13.07 23.81
CA PRO A 179 5.41 12.34 22.55
C PRO A 179 5.94 13.28 21.47
N ALA A 180 7.03 12.88 20.81
CA ALA A 180 7.68 13.64 19.74
C ALA A 180 7.68 12.88 18.41
N LEU A 181 8.11 13.54 17.34
CA LEU A 181 8.46 12.85 16.10
C LEU A 181 9.84 12.18 16.25
N PRO A 182 10.05 10.98 15.68
CA PRO A 182 11.39 10.41 15.60
C PRO A 182 12.24 11.22 14.61
N PRO A 183 13.55 11.36 14.83
CA PRO A 183 14.47 12.00 13.87
C PRO A 183 14.45 11.38 12.47
N SER A 184 14.45 10.05 12.40
CA SER A 184 14.37 9.32 11.14
C SER A 184 13.62 7.99 11.29
N LEU A 185 13.21 7.43 10.16
CA LEU A 185 12.61 6.12 10.05
C LEU A 185 13.44 5.26 9.11
N HIS A 186 13.80 4.07 9.57
CA HIS A 186 14.33 3.01 8.74
C HIS A 186 13.18 2.14 8.23
N LEU A 187 13.09 1.99 6.91
CA LEU A 187 12.02 1.29 6.23
C LEU A 187 12.62 0.17 5.39
N ALA A 188 12.25 -1.07 5.69
CA ALA A 188 12.71 -2.25 4.98
C ALA A 188 11.53 -3.09 4.47
N LEU A 189 11.51 -3.39 3.16
CA LEU A 189 10.47 -4.21 2.54
C LEU A 189 11.08 -5.37 1.77
N THR A 190 10.75 -6.60 2.17
CA THR A 190 11.20 -7.84 1.54
C THR A 190 10.09 -8.42 0.67
N TRP A 191 10.34 -8.63 -0.62
CA TRP A 191 9.41 -9.28 -1.55
C TRP A 191 9.85 -10.73 -1.83
N ASN A 192 8.98 -11.73 -1.64
CA ASN A 192 9.24 -13.13 -2.03
C ASN A 192 10.63 -13.72 -1.63
N LYS A 193 11.19 -13.31 -0.48
CA LYS A 193 12.54 -13.69 0.01
C LYS A 193 13.72 -13.16 -0.81
N GLU A 194 13.49 -12.19 -1.69
CA GLU A 194 14.55 -11.38 -2.28
C GLU A 194 15.24 -10.52 -1.20
N PRO A 195 16.44 -9.97 -1.48
CA PRO A 195 17.04 -8.98 -0.59
C PRO A 195 16.08 -7.83 -0.29
N PRO A 196 16.03 -7.31 0.95
CA PRO A 196 15.14 -6.23 1.31
C PRO A 196 15.44 -4.96 0.52
N PHE A 197 14.39 -4.26 0.13
CA PHE A 197 14.49 -2.86 -0.30
C PHE A 197 14.51 -2.00 0.96
N GLU A 198 15.63 -1.31 1.17
CA GLU A 198 15.84 -0.48 2.35
C GLU A 198 15.88 1.01 1.96
N THR A 199 15.31 1.85 2.82
CA THR A 199 15.46 3.30 2.73
C THR A 199 15.39 3.88 4.13
N GLU A 200 16.26 4.85 4.41
CA GLU A 200 16.14 5.70 5.57
C GLU A 200 15.43 7.00 5.16
N THR A 201 14.53 7.47 6.01
CA THR A 201 13.74 8.67 5.78
C THR A 201 13.93 9.61 6.95
N LEU A 202 14.52 10.78 6.69
CA LEU A 202 14.56 11.87 7.67
C LEU A 202 13.16 12.44 7.83
N VAL A 203 12.68 12.54 9.06
CA VAL A 203 11.39 13.15 9.36
C VAL A 203 11.63 14.65 9.54
N GLN A 204 11.22 15.45 8.55
CA GLN A 204 11.36 16.90 8.67
C GLN A 204 10.31 17.42 9.64
N ALA A 205 10.73 17.85 10.83
CA ALA A 205 9.88 18.61 11.73
C ALA A 205 9.53 19.97 11.07
N ALA A 206 8.55 19.98 10.18
CA ALA A 206 8.06 21.20 9.56
C ALA A 206 7.43 22.07 10.64
N THR A 207 8.09 23.17 10.96
CA THR A 207 7.58 24.18 11.87
C THR A 207 6.71 25.17 11.08
N GLY A 208 5.41 25.23 11.41
CA GLY A 208 4.55 26.34 11.01
C GLY A 208 3.61 26.08 9.82
N ILE A 209 2.71 25.09 9.91
CA ILE A 209 1.49 25.09 9.10
C ILE A 209 0.52 26.11 9.72
N ARG A 210 0.38 27.28 9.09
CA ARG A 210 -0.59 28.31 9.50
C ARG A 210 -1.90 28.12 8.76
N SER A 211 -3.02 28.39 9.44
CA SER A 211 -4.32 28.42 8.77
C SER A 211 -4.38 29.65 7.85
N PRO A 212 -4.90 29.56 6.62
CA PRO A 212 -5.20 30.75 5.81
C PRO A 212 -6.20 31.72 6.48
N LEU A 213 -6.92 31.25 7.51
CA LEU A 213 -7.92 32.02 8.26
C LEU A 213 -7.41 32.57 9.60
N GLU A 214 -6.16 32.31 9.98
CA GLU A 214 -5.56 32.91 11.17
C GLU A 214 -5.45 34.43 10.96
N ARG A 215 -6.35 35.19 11.58
CA ARG A 215 -6.21 36.64 11.69
C ARG A 215 -4.91 36.91 12.45
N GLU A 216 -4.03 37.73 11.87
CA GLU A 216 -2.93 38.33 12.60
C GLU A 216 -3.49 39.00 13.86
N THR A 217 -3.17 38.45 15.03
CA THR A 217 -3.42 39.14 16.29
C THR A 217 -2.67 40.47 16.21
N PRO A 218 -3.34 41.63 16.32
CA PRO A 218 -2.66 42.91 16.29
C PRO A 218 -1.56 42.89 17.36
N ALA A 219 -0.33 43.20 16.96
CA ALA A 219 0.78 43.31 17.89
C ALA A 219 0.38 44.25 19.02
N GLU A 220 0.49 43.76 20.26
CA GLU A 220 0.30 44.58 21.45
C GLU A 220 1.27 45.78 21.36
N PRO A 221 0.78 47.03 21.37
CA PRO A 221 1.66 48.18 21.22
C PRO A 221 2.66 48.18 22.39
N PRO A 222 3.93 48.54 22.12
CA PRO A 222 4.98 48.49 23.13
C PRO A 222 4.60 49.35 24.35
N PRO A 223 4.87 48.89 25.57
CA PRO A 223 4.55 49.64 26.76
C PRO A 223 5.51 50.84 26.90
N GLY A 224 4.96 52.04 26.72
CA GLY A 224 5.54 53.27 27.25
C GLY A 224 6.30 54.14 26.25
N GLU A 225 5.60 55.16 25.74
CA GLU A 225 6.20 56.49 25.63
C GLU A 225 5.40 57.42 26.56
N PRO A 226 6.02 57.99 27.62
CA PRO A 226 5.39 59.05 28.39
C PRO A 226 5.30 60.31 27.52
N ALA A 227 4.12 60.92 27.51
CA ALA A 227 3.93 62.24 26.92
C ALA A 227 4.73 63.28 27.71
N GLU A 228 5.64 63.98 27.03
CA GLU A 228 6.11 65.32 27.41
C GLU A 228 5.34 66.39 26.63
#